data_AF-A0A257SJY3-F1
#
_entry.id   AF-A0A257SJY3-F1
#
_cell.length_a   1.000
_cell.length_b   1.000
_cell.length_c   1.000
_cell.angle_alpha   90.00
_cell.angle_beta   90.00
_cell.angle_gamma   90.00
#
_symmetry.space_group_name_H-M   'P 1'
#
loop_
_entity.id
_entity.type
_entity.pdbx_description
1 polymer ?
#
loop_
_entity_poly.entity_id
_entity_poly.type
_entity_poly.pdbx_seq_one_letter_code
_entity_poly.pdbx_strand_id
1 'polypeptide(L)' 'MEQSLVIIHARFANDGTVREIGECPSGSSPQDWFNALSRHSANGYESLSGGRGVFRLEPAVIEQIKAAVLSPIT' A
#
# COMPACT_ATOMS: atom_id res chain seq x y z
N MET A 1 -16.21 -3.97 18.30
CA MET A 1 -15.61 -4.82 17.24
C MET A 1 -14.17 -4.35 17.11
N GLU A 2 -13.20 -5.15 17.49
CA GLU A 2 -11.79 -4.82 17.29
C GLU A 2 -11.55 -4.80 15.78
N GLN A 3 -11.32 -3.60 15.22
CA GLN A 3 -11.01 -3.46 13.81
C GLN A 3 -9.55 -3.88 13.64
N SER A 4 -9.35 -5.13 13.22
CA SER A 4 -8.02 -5.68 12.92
C SER A 4 -7.42 -4.92 11.74
N LEU A 5 -6.68 -3.86 12.01
CA LEU A 5 -5.94 -3.13 10.99
C LEU A 5 -4.94 -4.07 10.35
N VAL A 6 -4.97 -4.15 9.02
CA VAL A 6 -3.99 -4.87 8.24
C VAL A 6 -2.76 -3.99 8.14
N ILE A 7 -1.60 -4.56 8.48
CA ILE A 7 -0.32 -3.88 8.39
C ILE A 7 0.36 -4.30 7.09
N ILE A 8 0.50 -3.36 6.16
CA ILE A 8 1.21 -3.59 4.89
C ILE A 8 2.62 -3.01 5.02
N HIS A 9 3.63 -3.85 4.88
CA HIS A 9 5.03 -3.41 4.89
C HIS A 9 5.46 -2.99 3.50
N ALA A 10 6.16 -1.87 3.40
CA ALA A 10 6.83 -1.37 2.21
C ALA A 10 8.34 -1.26 2.46
N ARG A 11 9.14 -1.64 1.47
CA ARG A 11 10.60 -1.50 1.46
C ARG A 11 11.02 -0.68 0.26
N PHE A 12 11.94 0.24 0.50
CA PHE A 12 12.45 1.17 -0.49
C PHE A 12 13.91 0.86 -0.83
N ALA A 13 14.29 1.12 -2.08
CA ALA A 13 15.68 1.14 -2.51
C ALA A 13 16.36 2.45 -2.06
N ASN A 14 17.68 2.52 -2.26
CA ASN A 14 18.47 3.71 -1.98
C ASN A 14 18.11 4.92 -2.86
N ASP A 15 17.48 4.67 -4.02
CA ASP A 15 16.95 5.70 -4.93
C ASP A 15 15.53 6.15 -4.58
N GLY A 16 14.92 5.57 -3.53
CA GLY A 16 13.56 5.87 -3.09
C GLY A 16 12.46 5.09 -3.79
N THR A 17 12.78 4.21 -4.75
CA THR A 17 11.79 3.35 -5.41
C THR A 17 11.30 2.22 -4.49
N VAL A 18 10.05 1.81 -4.64
CA VAL A 18 9.48 0.71 -3.86
C VAL A 18 9.99 -0.62 -4.41
N ARG A 19 10.82 -1.32 -3.62
CA ARG A 19 11.35 -2.64 -3.99
C ARG A 19 10.35 -3.75 -3.73
N GLU A 20 9.69 -3.69 -2.58
CA GLU A 20 8.78 -4.73 -2.11
C GLU A 20 7.65 -4.08 -1.32
N ILE A 21 6.43 -4.56 -1.52
CA ILE A 21 5.26 -4.13 -0.78
C ILE A 21 4.26 -5.29 -0.65
N GLY A 22 3.73 -5.48 0.56
CA GLY A 22 2.73 -6.50 0.82
C GLY A 22 1.38 -6.20 0.16
N GLU A 23 0.51 -7.20 0.07
CA GLU A 23 -0.85 -7.08 -0.47
C GLU A 23 -0.92 -6.54 -1.92
N CYS A 24 0.19 -6.56 -2.65
CA CYS A 24 0.25 -6.08 -4.03
C CYS A 24 -0.56 -7.00 -4.95
N PRO A 25 -1.56 -6.49 -5.67
CA PRO A 25 -2.34 -7.30 -6.60
C PRO A 25 -1.50 -7.76 -7.80
N SER A 26 -1.74 -8.99 -8.26
CA SER A 26 -1.11 -9.56 -9.45
C SER A 26 -1.53 -8.79 -10.70
N GLY A 27 -0.65 -7.93 -11.21
CA GLY A 27 -0.94 -7.04 -12.34
C GLY A 27 -0.55 -5.57 -12.10
N SER A 28 -0.11 -5.23 -10.90
CA SER A 28 0.38 -3.88 -10.57
C SER A 28 1.83 -3.90 -10.12
N SER A 29 2.58 -2.85 -10.45
CA SER A 29 3.94 -2.68 -9.95
C SER A 29 3.89 -2.36 -8.45
N PRO A 30 4.91 -2.78 -7.67
CA PRO A 30 5.08 -2.36 -6.26
C PRO A 30 4.95 -0.84 -6.07
N GLN A 31 5.51 -0.07 -7.01
CA GLN A 31 5.45 1.38 -7.00
C GLN A 31 4.03 1.92 -7.23
N ASP A 32 3.28 1.36 -8.18
CA ASP A 32 1.90 1.77 -8.47
C ASP A 32 0.97 1.44 -7.30
N TRP A 33 1.18 0.27 -6.68
CA TRP A 33 0.44 -0.14 -5.49
C TRP A 33 0.72 0.79 -4.30
N PHE A 34 1.98 1.14 -4.04
CA PHE A 34 2.32 2.12 -3.02
C PHE A 34 1.68 3.49 -3.28
N ASN A 35 1.71 3.95 -4.53
CA ASN A 35 1.10 5.22 -4.92
C ASN A 35 -0.42 5.20 -4.68
N ALA A 36 -1.09 4.08 -4.98
CA ALA A 36 -2.52 3.91 -4.71
C ALA A 36 -2.81 3.92 -3.20
N LEU A 37 -2.09 3.12 -2.41
CA LEU A 37 -2.21 3.12 -0.95
C LEU A 37 -1.99 4.51 -0.36
N SER A 38 -0.97 5.23 -0.81
CA SER A 38 -0.65 6.57 -0.34
C SER A 38 -1.81 7.56 -0.56
N ARG A 39 -2.44 7.54 -1.75
CA ARG A 39 -3.58 8.40 -2.10
C ARG A 39 -4.84 8.10 -1.26
N HIS A 40 -5.03 6.85 -0.85
CA HIS A 40 -6.23 6.40 -0.14
C HIS A 40 -6.02 6.23 1.36
N SER A 41 -4.79 6.34 1.90
CA SER A 41 -4.52 6.02 3.30
C SER A 41 -4.95 7.08 4.33
N ALA A 42 -5.30 8.31 3.92
CA ALA A 42 -5.79 9.38 4.80
C ALA A 42 -5.08 9.46 6.19
N ASN A 43 -3.74 9.35 6.21
CA ASN A 43 -2.84 9.31 7.40
C ASN A 43 -2.51 7.93 8.00
N GLY A 44 -2.89 6.82 7.36
CA GLY A 44 -2.52 5.46 7.78
C GLY A 44 -1.07 5.05 7.47
N TYR A 45 -0.26 5.93 6.87
CA TYR A 45 1.12 5.65 6.49
C TYR A 45 2.13 6.16 7.54
N GLU A 46 3.01 5.28 7.99
CA GLU A 46 4.11 5.58 8.91
C GLU A 46 5.44 5.25 8.24
N SER A 47 6.32 6.26 8.13
CA SER A 47 7.67 6.08 7.60
C SER A 47 8.61 5.58 8.70
N LEU A 48 9.37 4.52 8.39
CA LEU A 48 10.34 3.93 9.31
C LEU A 48 11.78 4.14 8.80
N SER A 49 12.74 4.16 9.71
CA SER A 49 14.16 4.30 9.35
C SER A 49 14.67 3.08 8.54
N GLY A 50 15.61 3.35 7.63
CA GLY A 50 16.29 2.33 6.82
C GLY A 50 15.51 1.90 5.57
N GLY A 51 14.78 2.82 4.94
CA GLY A 51 14.02 2.53 3.71
C GLY A 51 12.85 1.59 3.97
N ARG A 52 12.12 1.80 5.06
CA ARG A 52 10.93 1.01 5.41
C ARG A 52 9.74 1.92 5.64
N GLY A 53 8.55 1.41 5.38
CA GLY A 53 7.30 2.08 5.68
C GLY A 53 6.22 1.07 5.99
N VAL A 54 5.21 1.49 6.74
CA VAL A 54 4.05 0.65 7.03
C VAL A 54 2.76 1.41 6.78
N PHE A 55 1.79 0.73 6.20
CA PHE A 55 0.40 1.19 6.16
C PHE A 55 -0.41 0.41 7.17
N ARG A 56 -1.23 1.11 7.96
CA ARG A 56 -2.24 0.50 8.85
C ARG A 56 -3.61 0.87 8.32
N LEU A 57 -4.25 -0.06 7.62
CA LEU A 57 -5.52 0.17 6.93
C LEU A 57 -6.55 -0.89 7.29
N GLU A 58 -7.81 -0.53 7.20
CA GLU A 58 -8.90 -1.48 7.35
C GLU A 58 -8.94 -2.42 6.13
N PRO A 59 -9.25 -3.72 6.32
CA PRO A 59 -9.33 -4.68 5.22
C PRO A 59 -10.26 -4.20 4.08
N ALA A 60 -11.39 -3.59 4.43
CA ALA A 60 -12.35 -3.06 3.46
C ALA A 60 -11.76 -1.95 2.56
N VAL A 61 -10.87 -1.12 3.12
CA VAL A 61 -10.17 -0.06 2.37
C VAL A 61 -9.17 -0.69 1.41
N ILE A 62 -8.43 -1.72 1.84
CA ILE A 62 -7.47 -2.42 0.98
C ILE A 62 -8.17 -3.03 -0.23
N GLU A 63 -9.28 -3.74 -0.02
CA GLU A 63 -10.04 -4.36 -1.11
C GLU A 63 -10.63 -3.32 -2.07
N GLN A 64 -11.09 -2.18 -1.56
CA GLN A 64 -11.54 -1.06 -2.39
C GLN A 64 -10.41 -0.50 -3.27
N ILE A 65 -9.21 -0.31 -2.71
CA ILE A 65 -8.05 0.19 -3.45
C ILE A 65 -7.62 -0.85 -4.50
N LYS A 66 -7.56 -2.14 -4.15
CA LYS A 66 -7.26 -3.21 -5.11
C LYS A 66 -8.24 -3.20 -6.29
N ALA A 67 -9.53 -3.08 -6.02
CA ALA A 67 -10.56 -3.00 -7.06
C ALA A 67 -10.36 -1.78 -7.97
N ALA A 68 -10.01 -0.62 -7.42
CA ALA A 68 -9.73 0.61 -8.18
C ALA A 68 -8.46 0.50 -9.04
N VAL A 69 -7.43 -0.19 -8.55
CA VAL A 69 -6.15 -0.39 -9.26
C VAL A 69 -6.29 -1.44 -10.38
N LEU A 70 -7.06 -2.50 -10.15
CA LEU A 70 -7.30 -3.57 -11.11
C LEU A 70 -8.36 -3.24 -12.16
N SER A 71 -9.17 -2.21 -11.92
CA SER A 71 -10.17 -1.72 -12.87
C SER A 71 -9.67 -0.42 -13.49
N PRO A 72 -8.79 -0.46 -14.51
CA PRO A 72 -8.52 0.72 -15.31
C PRO A 72 -9.85 1.08 -15.97
N ILE A 73 -10.43 2.19 -15.53
CA ILE A 73 -11.59 2.79 -16.20
C ILE A 73 -11.13 3.05 -17.65
N THR A 74 -11.90 2.50 -18.58
CA THR A 74 -11.74 2.60 -20.05
C THR A 74 -11.51 4.02 -20.54
#